data_AF-A0A8T5T329-F1
#
_entry.id   AF-A0A8T5T329-F1
#
_cell.length_a   1.000
_cell.length_b   1.000
_cell.length_c   1.000
_cell.angle_alpha   90.00
_cell.angle_beta   90.00
_cell.angle_gamma   90.00
#
_symmetry.space_group_name_H-M   'P 1'
#
loop_
_entity.id
_entity.type
_entity.pdbx_description
1 polymer ?
#
loop_
_entity_poly.entity_id
_entity_poly.type
_entity_poly.pdbx_seq_one_letter_code
_entity_poly.pdbx_strand_id
1 'polypeptide(L)'
;MQEITFQEYLEKSGQMLEKYRFNLFKLTTVRDEIEKKFFNPEEMVTYFYANKSEFYTWQTTQDSIVTLDDAYSELVGSMLDALGDKEAYKYYLKDQRIPTLVMIEDEEETKEDQENTDEDEDIDSLLEELKF
;
A
#
# COMPACT_ATOMS: atom_id res chain seq x y z
N MET A 1 9.83 -5.37 -12.81
CA MET A 1 9.70 -3.90 -12.66
C MET A 1 10.66 -3.24 -13.64
N GLN A 2 10.32 -2.09 -14.21
CA GLN A 2 11.20 -1.34 -15.12
C GLN A 2 11.74 -0.12 -14.40
N GLU A 3 13.06 0.07 -14.35
CA GLU A 3 13.67 1.27 -13.76
C GLU A 3 13.41 2.49 -14.65
N ILE A 4 13.14 3.63 -14.01
CA ILE A 4 12.86 4.92 -14.67
C ILE A 4 13.63 6.04 -13.98
N THR A 5 13.78 7.16 -14.67
CA THR A 5 14.39 8.35 -14.07
C THR A 5 13.46 9.00 -13.06
N PHE A 6 14.01 9.79 -12.12
CA PHE A 6 13.22 10.60 -11.19
C PHE A 6 12.22 11.52 -11.92
N GLN A 7 12.64 12.15 -13.02
CA GLN A 7 11.77 13.03 -13.80
C GLN A 7 10.59 12.27 -14.41
N GLU A 8 10.84 11.09 -14.99
CA GLU A 8 9.77 10.22 -15.50
C GLU A 8 8.87 9.72 -14.37
N TYR A 9 9.42 9.43 -13.20
CA TYR A 9 8.65 9.02 -12.03
C TYR A 9 7.67 10.12 -11.61
N LEU A 10 8.11 11.37 -11.51
CA LEU A 10 7.23 12.50 -11.18
C LEU A 10 6.13 12.69 -12.22
N GLU A 11 6.47 12.62 -13.51
CA GLU A 11 5.50 12.77 -14.59
C GLU A 11 4.44 11.66 -14.56
N LYS A 12 4.87 10.41 -14.44
CA LYS A 12 3.98 9.25 -14.40
C LYS A 12 3.13 9.24 -13.13
N SER A 13 3.70 9.64 -12.00
CA SER A 13 2.96 9.75 -10.74
C SER A 13 1.90 10.85 -10.82
N GLY A 14 2.21 12.01 -11.39
CA GLY A 14 1.23 13.07 -11.64
C GLY A 14 0.06 12.60 -12.52
N GLN A 15 0.36 11.94 -13.64
CA GLN A 15 -0.66 11.36 -14.54
C GLN A 15 -1.54 10.33 -13.82
N MET A 16 -0.94 9.51 -12.96
CA MET A 16 -1.64 8.48 -12.19
C MET A 16 -2.53 9.10 -11.10
N LEU A 17 -2.04 10.11 -10.37
CA LEU A 17 -2.81 10.85 -9.37
C LEU A 17 -4.02 11.55 -9.96
N GLU A 18 -3.88 12.19 -11.13
CA GLU A 18 -5.02 12.78 -11.85
C GLU A 18 -6.07 11.73 -12.20
N LYS A 19 -5.65 10.56 -12.69
CA LYS A 19 -6.54 9.45 -13.02
C LYS A 19 -7.26 8.92 -11.78
N TYR A 20 -6.55 8.73 -10.66
CA TYR A 20 -7.12 8.32 -9.39
C TYR A 20 -8.14 9.32 -8.88
N ARG A 21 -7.79 10.61 -8.84
CA ARG A 21 -8.71 11.68 -8.42
C ARG A 21 -9.97 11.73 -9.28
N PHE A 22 -9.85 11.59 -10.60
CA PHE A 22 -11.00 11.56 -11.50
C PHE A 22 -11.90 10.34 -11.27
N ASN A 23 -11.31 9.17 -11.07
CA ASN A 23 -12.06 7.94 -10.80
C ASN A 23 -12.73 7.96 -9.42
N LEU A 24 -12.05 8.47 -8.38
CA LEU A 24 -12.64 8.71 -7.06
C LEU A 24 -13.87 9.60 -7.19
N PHE A 25 -13.75 10.74 -7.88
CA PHE A 25 -14.88 11.63 -8.12
C PHE A 25 -16.08 10.91 -8.78
N LYS A 26 -15.83 10.11 -9.81
CA LYS A 26 -16.88 9.33 -10.49
C LYS A 26 -17.53 8.32 -9.56
N LEU A 27 -16.74 7.54 -8.83
CA LEU A 27 -17.26 6.50 -7.93
C LEU A 27 -18.06 7.11 -6.78
N THR A 28 -17.57 8.20 -6.18
CA THR A 28 -18.30 8.94 -5.14
C THR A 28 -19.61 9.50 -5.70
N THR A 29 -19.62 10.04 -6.93
CA THR A 29 -20.86 10.51 -7.56
C THR A 29 -21.87 9.38 -7.74
N VAL A 30 -21.44 8.20 -8.23
CA VAL A 30 -22.32 7.03 -8.38
C VAL A 30 -22.85 6.57 -7.02
N ARG A 31 -21.99 6.51 -5.99
CA ARG A 31 -22.39 6.15 -4.63
C ARG A 31 -23.43 7.13 -4.09
N ASP A 32 -23.19 8.43 -4.23
CA ASP A 32 -24.12 9.48 -3.81
C ASP A 32 -25.47 9.39 -4.54
N GLU A 33 -25.46 9.08 -5.84
CA GLU A 33 -26.70 8.89 -6.62
C GLU A 33 -27.52 7.70 -6.13
N ILE A 34 -26.87 6.62 -5.69
CA ILE A 34 -27.54 5.48 -5.06
C ILE A 34 -28.11 5.91 -3.71
N GLU A 35 -27.30 6.55 -2.85
CA GLU A 35 -27.68 6.92 -1.48
C GLU A 35 -28.80 7.97 -1.45
N LYS A 36 -28.82 8.92 -2.40
CA LYS A 36 -29.86 9.95 -2.51
C LYS A 36 -31.24 9.43 -2.88
N LYS A 37 -31.37 8.16 -3.28
CA LYS A 37 -32.70 7.53 -3.48
C LYS A 37 -33.45 7.31 -2.16
N PHE A 38 -32.76 7.40 -1.03
CA PHE A 38 -33.29 7.08 0.29
C PHE A 38 -33.35 8.32 1.18
N PHE A 39 -34.42 8.46 1.95
CA PHE A 39 -34.58 9.59 2.86
C PHE A 39 -33.75 9.42 4.14
N ASN A 40 -33.48 8.17 4.54
CA ASN A 40 -32.63 7.83 5.68
C ASN A 40 -31.89 6.49 5.46
N PRO A 41 -30.86 6.19 6.29
CA PRO A 41 -30.10 4.95 6.17
C PRO A 41 -30.90 3.67 6.45
N GLU A 42 -31.94 3.71 7.28
CA GLU A 42 -32.74 2.53 7.65
C GLU A 42 -33.58 2.05 6.46
N GLU A 43 -34.12 2.98 5.68
CA GLU A 43 -34.82 2.72 4.42
C GLU A 43 -33.87 2.09 3.39
N MET A 44 -32.67 2.64 3.27
CA MET A 44 -31.63 2.10 2.39
C MET A 44 -31.26 0.65 2.75
N VAL A 45 -31.06 0.37 4.03
CA VAL A 45 -30.77 -1.00 4.51
C VAL A 45 -31.93 -1.94 4.19
N THR A 46 -33.17 -1.54 4.48
CA THR A 46 -34.37 -2.33 4.19
C THR A 46 -34.49 -2.62 2.69
N TYR A 47 -34.23 -1.62 1.85
CA TYR A 47 -34.23 -1.76 0.40
C TYR A 47 -33.18 -2.75 -0.09
N PHE A 48 -31.94 -2.66 0.42
CA PHE A 48 -30.85 -3.56 0.05
C PHE A 48 -31.05 -5.00 0.49
N TYR A 49 -31.76 -5.24 1.61
CA TYR A 49 -32.20 -6.59 1.98
C TYR A 49 -33.12 -7.23 0.92
N ALA A 50 -34.01 -6.44 0.33
CA ALA A 50 -34.94 -6.89 -0.71
C ALA A 50 -34.31 -6.90 -2.13
N ASN A 51 -33.30 -6.07 -2.39
CA ASN A 51 -32.72 -5.84 -3.73
C ASN A 51 -31.20 -6.09 -3.73
N LYS A 52 -30.81 -7.36 -3.56
CA LYS A 52 -29.40 -7.78 -3.44
C LYS A 52 -28.50 -7.30 -4.59
N SER A 53 -29.00 -7.22 -5.82
CA SER A 53 -28.21 -6.74 -6.97
C SER A 53 -27.77 -5.28 -6.83
N GLU A 54 -28.65 -4.41 -6.31
CA GLU A 54 -28.31 -3.00 -6.06
C GLU A 54 -27.38 -2.88 -4.85
N PHE A 55 -27.58 -3.70 -3.81
CA PHE A 55 -26.65 -3.80 -2.68
C PHE A 55 -25.23 -4.14 -3.14
N TYR A 56 -25.06 -5.18 -3.97
CA TYR A 56 -23.73 -5.55 -4.47
C TYR A 56 -23.08 -4.45 -5.30
N THR A 57 -23.87 -3.68 -6.05
CA THR A 57 -23.38 -2.55 -6.82
C THR A 57 -22.88 -1.43 -5.91
N TRP A 58 -23.66 -1.07 -4.87
CA TRP A 58 -23.27 -0.09 -3.86
C TRP A 58 -22.01 -0.53 -3.10
N GLN A 59 -21.97 -1.79 -2.66
CA GLN A 59 -20.84 -2.34 -1.93
C GLN A 59 -19.57 -2.37 -2.78
N THR A 60 -19.65 -2.85 -4.02
CA THR A 60 -18.50 -2.88 -4.95
C THR A 60 -17.99 -1.47 -5.24
N THR A 61 -18.89 -0.49 -5.33
CA THR A 61 -18.52 0.93 -5.49
C THR A 61 -17.76 1.42 -4.27
N GLN A 62 -18.26 1.12 -3.07
CA GLN A 62 -17.61 1.50 -1.81
C GLN A 62 -16.23 0.86 -1.67
N ASP A 63 -16.09 -0.44 -1.94
CA ASP A 63 -14.81 -1.14 -1.87
C ASP A 63 -13.80 -0.59 -2.89
N SER A 64 -14.28 -0.22 -4.08
CA SER A 64 -13.47 0.42 -5.11
C SER A 64 -13.00 1.82 -4.70
N ILE A 65 -13.84 2.60 -4.02
CA ILE A 65 -13.46 3.92 -3.48
C ILE A 65 -12.33 3.75 -2.46
N VAL A 66 -12.51 2.87 -1.47
CA VAL A 66 -11.49 2.64 -0.42
C VAL A 66 -10.16 2.21 -1.03
N THR A 67 -10.18 1.19 -1.89
CA THR A 67 -8.95 0.68 -2.53
C THR A 67 -8.23 1.77 -3.35
N LEU A 68 -9.00 2.63 -4.02
CA LEU A 68 -8.44 3.69 -4.86
C LEU A 68 -7.92 4.87 -4.04
N ASP A 69 -8.57 5.19 -2.91
CA ASP A 69 -8.15 6.24 -1.98
C ASP A 69 -6.86 5.85 -1.26
N ASP A 70 -6.73 4.58 -0.87
CA ASP A 70 -5.50 4.02 -0.31
C ASP A 70 -4.35 4.12 -1.33
N ALA A 71 -4.56 3.66 -2.57
CA ALA A 71 -3.56 3.75 -3.63
C ALA A 71 -3.19 5.20 -3.99
N TYR A 72 -4.15 6.12 -3.92
CA TYR A 72 -3.89 7.55 -4.11
C TYR A 72 -2.99 8.10 -2.98
N SER A 73 -3.33 7.79 -1.73
CA SER A 73 -2.59 8.25 -0.55
C SER A 73 -1.18 7.68 -0.50
N GLU A 74 -1.01 6.40 -0.84
CA GLU A 74 0.29 5.74 -0.95
C GLU A 74 1.18 6.41 -2.01
N LEU A 75 0.61 6.72 -3.18
CA LEU A 75 1.35 7.39 -4.25
C LEU A 75 1.71 8.83 -3.88
N VAL A 76 0.82 9.56 -3.20
CA VAL A 76 1.13 10.89 -2.67
C VAL A 76 2.27 10.81 -1.66
N GLY A 77 2.21 9.88 -0.71
CA GLY A 77 3.30 9.65 0.26
C GLY A 77 4.63 9.38 -0.45
N SER A 78 4.63 8.42 -1.38
CA SER A 78 5.80 8.08 -2.18
C SER A 78 6.35 9.28 -2.97
N MET A 79 5.47 10.15 -3.51
CA MET A 79 5.94 11.37 -4.18
C MET A 79 6.57 12.37 -3.21
N LEU A 80 6.01 12.52 -2.01
CA LEU A 80 6.56 13.42 -0.99
C LEU A 80 7.93 12.92 -0.49
N ASP A 81 8.08 11.62 -0.29
CA ASP A 81 9.35 11.01 0.12
C ASP A 81 10.43 11.23 -0.95
N ALA A 82 10.10 10.96 -2.22
CA ALA A 82 11.00 11.18 -3.36
C ALA A 82 11.41 12.66 -3.54
N LEU A 83 10.53 13.60 -3.21
CA LEU A 83 10.82 15.04 -3.24
C LEU A 83 11.65 15.49 -2.03
N GLY A 84 11.51 14.81 -0.89
CA GLY A 84 12.24 15.07 0.35
C GLY A 84 13.70 14.65 0.25
N ASP A 85 13.97 13.48 -0.32
CA ASP A 85 15.32 13.00 -0.58
C ASP A 85 15.38 12.16 -1.86
N LYS A 86 15.77 12.79 -2.96
CA LYS A 86 15.78 12.13 -4.28
C LYS A 86 16.82 11.01 -4.40
N GLU A 87 17.91 11.07 -3.62
CA GLU A 87 19.09 10.20 -3.78
C GLU A 87 18.96 8.93 -2.95
N ALA A 88 18.12 8.95 -1.90
CA ALA A 88 17.79 7.79 -1.08
C ALA A 88 16.92 6.73 -1.79
N TYR A 89 16.44 6.98 -3.01
CA TYR A 89 15.50 6.09 -3.69
C TYR A 89 15.88 5.76 -5.14
N LYS A 90 15.51 4.54 -5.55
CA LYS A 90 15.40 4.12 -6.95
C LYS A 90 13.95 4.11 -7.39
N TYR A 91 13.71 4.47 -8.65
CA TYR A 91 12.36 4.66 -9.19
C TYR A 91 12.03 3.62 -10.25
N TYR A 92 10.82 3.09 -10.19
CA TYR A 92 10.37 1.99 -11.05
C TYR A 92 8.94 2.17 -11.55
N LEU A 93 8.63 1.48 -12.64
CA LEU A 93 7.28 1.12 -13.05
C LEU A 93 7.00 -0.35 -12.73
N LYS A 94 6.09 -0.58 -11.80
CA LYS A 94 5.47 -1.89 -11.55
C LYS A 94 4.39 -2.14 -12.60
N ASP A 95 4.38 -3.35 -13.16
CA ASP A 95 3.47 -3.75 -14.25
C ASP A 95 3.45 -2.78 -15.45
N GLN A 96 4.59 -2.11 -15.71
CA GLN A 96 4.78 -1.08 -16.74
C GLN A 96 3.88 0.16 -16.60
N ARG A 97 3.20 0.33 -15.44
CA ARG A 97 2.15 1.34 -15.29
C ARG A 97 2.20 2.08 -13.97
N ILE A 98 2.44 1.37 -12.87
CA ILE A 98 2.33 1.91 -11.51
C ILE A 98 3.70 2.46 -11.10
N PRO A 99 3.84 3.77 -10.88
CA PRO A 99 5.06 4.35 -10.34
C PRO A 99 5.27 3.87 -8.90
N THR A 100 6.48 3.41 -8.62
CA THR A 100 6.89 2.90 -7.31
C THR A 100 8.31 3.38 -7.06
N LEU A 101 8.61 3.70 -5.80
CA LEU A 101 9.98 3.92 -5.34
C LEU A 101 10.42 2.79 -4.43
N VAL A 102 11.73 2.58 -4.36
CA VAL A 102 12.37 1.62 -3.46
C VAL A 102 13.55 2.33 -2.81
N MET A 103 13.63 2.27 -1.48
CA MET A 103 14.74 2.84 -0.73
C MET A 103 16.03 2.12 -1.09
N ILE A 104 17.10 2.89 -1.28
CA ILE A 104 18.45 2.34 -1.42
C ILE A 104 18.90 2.02 0.00
N GLU A 105 18.97 0.73 0.33
CA GLU A 105 19.65 0.31 1.55
C GLU A 105 21.14 0.56 1.36
N ASP A 106 21.74 1.36 2.25
CA ASP A 106 23.20 1.48 2.32
C ASP A 106 23.77 0.10 2.68
N GLU A 107 24.69 -0.43 1.88
CA GLU A 107 25.44 -1.66 2.18
C GLU A 107 26.45 -1.50 3.36
N GLU A 108 26.19 -0.61 4.33
CA GLU A 108 27.10 -0.31 5.46
C GLU A 108 26.54 -0.66 6.85
N GLU A 109 25.63 -1.64 6.98
CA GLU A 109 25.20 -2.16 8.29
C GLU A 109 25.17 -3.70 8.39
N THR A 110 26.19 -4.38 7.85
CA THR A 110 26.48 -5.81 8.15
C THR A 110 27.99 -6.08 8.31
N LYS A 111 28.67 -5.29 9.14
CA LYS A 111 30.02 -5.60 9.63
C LYS A 111 30.22 -5.30 11.13
N GLU A 112 29.19 -5.48 11.95
CA GLU A 112 29.33 -5.59 13.41
C GLU A 112 28.34 -6.65 13.91
N ASP A 113 28.62 -7.92 13.59
CA ASP A 113 28.07 -9.09 14.30
C ASP A 113 28.95 -10.34 14.02
N GLN A 114 30.27 -10.13 13.99
CA GLN A 114 31.23 -11.19 14.26
C GLN A 114 31.92 -10.86 15.59
N GLU A 115 31.13 -10.76 16.65
CA GLU A 115 31.65 -11.01 17.98
C GLU A 115 31.79 -12.52 18.13
N ASN A 116 33.02 -12.98 18.35
CA ASN A 116 33.39 -14.37 18.54
C ASN A 116 32.49 -15.04 19.59
N THR A 117 31.67 -16.00 19.16
CA THR A 117 31.26 -17.12 20.02
C THR A 117 31.97 -18.38 19.56
N ASP A 118 33.27 -18.45 19.87
CA ASP A 118 33.99 -19.71 20.10
C ASP A 118 33.68 -20.19 21.54
N GLU A 119 32.39 -20.34 21.89
CA GLU A 119 31.94 -20.85 23.20
C GLU A 119 30.95 -22.03 23.06
N ASP A 120 31.10 -22.85 22.01
CA ASP A 120 30.41 -24.14 21.87
C ASP A 120 31.27 -25.33 22.37
N GLU A 121 32.14 -25.10 23.36
CA GLU A 121 32.92 -26.17 24.03
C GLU A 121 32.44 -26.53 25.45
N ASP A 122 31.29 -26.03 25.94
CA ASP A 122 30.90 -26.30 27.35
C ASP A 122 29.42 -26.69 27.58
N ILE A 123 28.72 -27.16 26.54
CA ILE A 123 27.35 -27.71 26.72
C ILE A 123 27.38 -29.18 27.17
N ASP A 124 28.43 -29.94 26.83
CA ASP A 124 28.54 -31.36 27.21
C ASP A 124 28.93 -31.57 28.70
N SER A 125 29.47 -30.55 29.37
CA SER A 125 29.81 -30.59 30.80
C SER A 125 28.59 -30.45 31.72
N LEU A 126 27.56 -29.72 31.28
CA LEU A 126 26.35 -29.43 32.08
C LEU A 126 25.29 -30.56 32.05
N LEU A 127 25.38 -31.51 31.11
CA LEU A 127 24.42 -32.62 30.98
C LEU A 127 24.82 -33.87 31.79
N GLU A 128 26.03 -33.91 32.36
CA GLU A 128 26.49 -35.03 33.19
C GLU A 128 26.15 -34.88 34.69
N GLU A 129 25.82 -33.67 35.16
CA GLU A 129 25.41 -33.39 36.56
C GLU A 129 23.91 -33.61 36.86
N LEU A 130 23.07 -33.89 35.85
CA LEU A 130 21.62 -34.09 36.03
C LEU A 130 21.16 -35.56 36.06
N LYS A 131 22.08 -36.51 36.23
CA LYS A 131 21.74 -37.91 36.55
C LYS A 131 21.58 -38.08 38.06
N PHE A 132 20.36 -37.92 38.56
CA PHE A 132 19.86 -38.58 39.78
C PHE A 132 18.63 -39.42 39.44
#